data_AF-A0A5B8UDT5-F1
#
_entry.id   AF-A0A5B8UDT5-F1
#
_cell.length_a   1.000
_cell.length_b   1.000
_cell.length_c   1.000
_cell.angle_alpha   90.00
_cell.angle_beta   90.00
_cell.angle_gamma   90.00
#
_symmetry.space_group_name_H-M   'P 1'
#
loop_
_entity.id
_entity.type
_entity.pdbx_description
1 polymer ?
#
loop_
_entity_poly.entity_id
_entity_poly.type
_entity_poly.pdbx_seq_one_letter_code
_entity_poly.pdbx_strand_id
1 'polypeptide(L)'
;MRRLFFTTVFFFLIFLTQGQQATKTVTIDGKRFTAHHDQWDFWIINSKKDTVVKLEPAFMDFKFSDFNKDGYKDLMLDLGGNIPDNYRLFLMFLNIRRSVK
;
A
#
# COMPACT_ATOMS: atom_id res chain seq x y z
N MET A 1 34.15 38.86 -32.04
CA MET A 1 33.81 38.97 -30.61
C MET A 1 32.68 38.02 -30.29
N ARG A 2 32.91 37.15 -29.29
CA ARG A 2 32.01 36.13 -28.73
C ARG A 2 30.81 36.77 -28.00
N ARG A 3 29.56 36.32 -28.25
CA ARG A 3 28.51 36.17 -27.21
C ARG A 3 27.51 35.08 -27.64
N LEU A 4 27.48 34.02 -26.83
CA LEU A 4 26.48 32.94 -26.83
C LEU A 4 25.22 33.46 -26.11
N PHE A 5 24.04 33.15 -26.62
CA PHE A 5 22.80 33.21 -25.84
C PHE A 5 22.09 31.86 -25.97
N PHE A 6 22.14 31.11 -24.87
CA PHE A 6 21.32 29.94 -24.61
C PHE A 6 19.92 30.42 -24.22
N THR A 7 18.88 29.93 -24.87
CA THR A 7 17.53 29.98 -24.30
C THR A 7 16.87 28.63 -24.49
N THR A 8 16.80 27.93 -23.37
CA THR A 8 16.26 26.60 -23.14
C THR A 8 14.76 26.57 -23.41
N VAL A 9 14.30 25.67 -24.27
CA VAL A 9 12.87 25.39 -24.47
C VAL A 9 12.33 24.67 -23.24
N PHE A 10 11.34 25.28 -22.58
CA PHE A 10 10.68 24.78 -21.38
C PHE A 10 9.66 23.70 -21.79
N PHE A 11 10.00 22.42 -21.59
CA PHE A 11 9.04 21.33 -21.71
C PHE A 11 8.11 21.33 -20.49
N PHE A 12 6.84 21.66 -20.70
CA PHE A 12 5.78 21.47 -19.71
C PHE A 12 5.54 19.97 -19.55
N LEU A 13 6.27 19.32 -18.63
CA LEU A 13 5.94 17.98 -18.15
C LEU A 13 4.69 18.08 -17.27
N ILE A 14 3.53 17.80 -17.86
CA ILE A 14 2.32 17.52 -17.11
C ILE A 14 2.57 16.19 -16.39
N PHE A 15 3.02 16.25 -15.13
CA PHE A 15 2.96 15.08 -14.25
C PHE A 15 1.48 14.82 -13.96
N LEU A 16 0.87 13.93 -14.74
CA LEU A 16 -0.28 13.17 -14.31
C LEU A 16 0.16 12.44 -13.04
N THR A 17 -0.22 12.94 -11.87
CA THR A 17 -0.18 12.17 -10.64
C THR A 17 -1.23 11.07 -10.79
N GLN A 18 -0.84 9.95 -11.40
CA GLN A 18 -1.62 8.72 -11.31
C GLN A 18 -1.68 8.35 -9.83
N GLY A 19 -2.90 8.23 -9.29
CA GLY A 19 -3.12 7.73 -7.93
C GLY A 19 -2.26 6.48 -7.72
N GLN A 20 -1.56 6.43 -6.59
CA GLN A 20 -0.57 5.39 -6.32
C GLN A 20 -1.22 4.01 -6.39
N GLN A 21 -1.06 3.33 -7.53
CA GLN A 21 -1.27 1.89 -7.60
C GLN A 21 -0.18 1.25 -6.74
N ALA A 22 -0.54 0.82 -5.54
CA ALA A 22 0.38 0.26 -4.58
C ALA A 22 0.17 -1.25 -4.49
N THR A 23 0.97 -2.02 -5.25
CA THR A 23 1.07 -3.46 -5.05
C THR A 23 2.26 -3.76 -4.14
N LYS A 24 2.00 -4.32 -2.95
CA LYS A 24 3.04 -4.67 -1.98
C LYS A 24 2.96 -6.16 -1.64
N THR A 25 4.10 -6.83 -1.62
CA THR A 25 4.20 -8.24 -1.27
C THR A 25 4.88 -8.40 0.09
N VAL A 26 4.35 -9.29 0.93
CA VAL A 26 4.90 -9.59 2.25
C VAL A 26 4.93 -11.09 2.49
N THR A 27 5.94 -11.55 3.22
CA THR A 27 6.01 -12.94 3.71
C THR A 27 5.70 -12.94 5.21
N ILE A 28 4.71 -13.74 5.61
CA ILE A 28 4.27 -13.94 7.01
C ILE A 28 4.24 -15.45 7.24
N ASP A 29 4.95 -15.96 8.25
CA ASP A 29 5.08 -17.39 8.54
C ASP A 29 5.45 -18.25 7.31
N GLY A 30 6.36 -17.76 6.47
CA GLY A 30 6.78 -18.43 5.24
C GLY A 30 5.73 -18.44 4.12
N LYS A 31 4.56 -17.84 4.33
CA LYS A 31 3.51 -17.69 3.32
C LYS A 31 3.57 -16.30 2.70
N ARG A 32 3.48 -16.24 1.36
CA ARG A 32 3.51 -14.98 0.60
C ARG A 32 2.11 -14.42 0.43
N PHE A 33 1.96 -13.13 0.69
CA PHE A 33 0.76 -12.34 0.48
C PHE A 33 1.05 -11.19 -0.46
N THR A 34 0.09 -10.87 -1.32
CA THR A 34 0.16 -9.72 -2.21
C THR A 34 -1.06 -8.86 -1.93
N ALA A 35 -0.80 -7.64 -1.47
CA ALA A 35 -1.80 -6.62 -1.31
C ALA A 35 -1.79 -5.70 -2.53
N HIS A 36 -2.98 -5.32 -2.96
CA HIS A 36 -3.22 -4.36 -4.02
C HIS A 36 -4.10 -3.25 -3.48
N HIS A 37 -3.73 -2.02 -3.81
CA HIS A 37 -4.52 -0.84 -3.54
C HIS A 37 -4.51 0.05 -4.77
N ASP A 38 -5.71 0.42 -5.21
CA ASP A 38 -5.95 1.54 -6.12
C ASP A 38 -7.18 2.33 -5.65
N GLN A 39 -7.63 3.27 -6.49
CA GLN A 39 -8.77 4.14 -6.22
C GLN A 39 -10.12 3.40 -6.13
N TRP A 40 -10.20 2.15 -6.58
CA TRP A 40 -11.44 1.37 -6.68
C TRP A 40 -11.48 0.18 -5.72
N ASP A 41 -10.34 -0.45 -5.48
CA ASP A 41 -10.27 -1.69 -4.75
C ASP A 41 -9.09 -1.72 -3.77
N PHE A 42 -9.33 -2.41 -2.66
CA PHE A 42 -8.28 -2.99 -1.85
C PHE A 42 -8.52 -4.47 -1.62
N TRP A 43 -7.48 -5.27 -1.86
CA TRP A 43 -7.51 -6.68 -1.56
C TRP A 43 -6.14 -7.22 -1.19
N ILE A 44 -6.14 -8.33 -0.47
CA ILE A 44 -4.96 -9.15 -0.21
C ILE A 44 -5.25 -10.56 -0.68
N ILE A 45 -4.37 -11.10 -1.52
CA ILE A 45 -4.40 -12.51 -1.91
C ILE A 45 -3.25 -13.29 -1.27
N ASN A 46 -3.46 -14.58 -1.05
CA ASN A 46 -2.41 -15.51 -0.65
C ASN A 46 -1.61 -16.03 -1.87
N SER A 47 -0.62 -16.89 -1.62
CA SER A 47 0.19 -17.51 -2.68
C SER A 47 -0.58 -18.43 -3.64
N LYS A 48 -1.78 -18.88 -3.26
CA LYS A 48 -2.69 -19.67 -4.09
C LYS A 48 -3.65 -18.80 -4.93
N LYS A 49 -3.53 -17.47 -4.81
CA LYS A 49 -4.42 -16.46 -5.41
C LYS A 49 -5.81 -16.39 -4.77
N ASP A 50 -6.02 -16.96 -3.58
CA ASP A 50 -7.27 -16.78 -2.85
C ASP A 50 -7.28 -15.39 -2.19
N THR A 51 -8.37 -14.66 -2.35
CA THR A 51 -8.60 -13.40 -1.64
C THR A 51 -8.85 -13.67 -0.15
N VAL A 52 -7.96 -13.17 0.70
CA VAL A 52 -8.04 -13.32 2.16
C VAL A 52 -8.55 -12.06 2.85
N VAL A 53 -8.45 -10.91 2.17
CA VAL A 53 -8.99 -9.62 2.62
C VAL A 53 -9.56 -8.90 1.41
N LYS A 54 -10.73 -8.28 1.59
CA LYS A 54 -11.28 -7.30 0.67
C LYS A 54 -11.87 -6.16 1.49
N LEU A 55 -11.46 -4.92 1.21
CA LEU A 55 -11.95 -3.71 1.88
C LEU A 55 -12.32 -2.67 0.83
N GLU A 56 -13.19 -1.74 1.21
CA GLU A 56 -13.41 -0.53 0.41
C GLU A 56 -12.15 0.36 0.44
N PRO A 57 -11.78 1.03 -0.66
CA PRO A 57 -10.58 1.86 -0.78
C PRO A 57 -10.76 3.23 -0.10
N ALA A 58 -11.19 3.25 1.16
CA ALA A 58 -11.46 4.47 1.93
C ALA A 58 -10.20 5.02 2.66
N PHE A 59 -9.01 4.76 2.12
CA PHE A 59 -7.71 5.11 2.69
C PHE A 59 -6.72 5.43 1.56
N MET A 60 -5.66 6.17 1.87
CA MET A 60 -4.66 6.68 0.93
C MET A 60 -3.49 5.71 0.69
N ASP A 61 -3.03 4.99 1.72
CA ASP A 61 -1.95 4.01 1.61
C ASP A 61 -2.12 2.92 2.67
N PHE A 62 -1.29 1.89 2.60
CA PHE A 62 -1.23 0.81 3.57
C PHE A 62 0.21 0.34 3.81
N LYS A 63 0.48 -0.22 4.98
CA LYS A 63 1.76 -0.86 5.28
C LYS A 63 1.59 -2.09 6.17
N PHE A 64 2.53 -3.02 6.06
CA PHE A 64 2.64 -4.16 6.96
C PHE A 64 3.68 -3.85 8.06
N SER A 65 3.26 -3.84 9.32
CA SER A 65 4.12 -3.53 10.46
C SER A 65 3.70 -4.35 11.67
N ASP A 66 4.66 -4.82 12.47
CA ASP A 66 4.37 -5.41 13.78
C ASP A 66 4.20 -4.26 14.79
N PHE A 67 2.96 -3.78 14.96
CA PHE A 67 2.68 -2.58 15.76
C PHE A 67 2.69 -2.90 17.26
N ASN A 68 2.16 -4.06 17.66
CA ASN A 68 2.07 -4.47 19.06
C ASN A 68 3.31 -5.26 19.55
N LYS A 69 4.29 -5.53 18.69
CA LYS A 69 5.54 -6.25 18.96
C LYS A 69 5.31 -7.69 19.40
N ASP A 70 4.27 -8.34 18.88
CA ASP A 70 3.94 -9.74 19.21
C ASP A 70 4.62 -10.75 18.26
N GLY A 71 5.38 -10.27 17.29
CA GLY A 71 6.06 -11.08 16.29
C GLY A 71 5.25 -11.32 15.02
N TYR A 72 4.01 -10.84 14.94
CA TYR A 72 3.16 -10.91 13.76
C TYR A 72 3.03 -9.54 13.08
N LYS A 73 2.92 -9.52 11.75
CA LYS A 73 2.72 -8.27 11.01
C LYS A 73 1.23 -7.91 10.97
N ASP A 74 0.92 -6.69 11.40
CA ASP A 74 -0.40 -6.06 11.26
C ASP A 74 -0.53 -5.32 9.92
N LEU A 75 -1.79 -5.12 9.50
CA LEU A 75 -2.13 -4.25 8.38
C LEU A 75 -2.51 -2.87 8.91
N MET A 76 -1.68 -1.87 8.64
CA MET A 76 -1.96 -0.47 8.94
C MET A 76 -2.48 0.23 7.69
N LEU A 77 -3.63 0.90 7.80
CA LEU A 77 -4.27 1.66 6.73
C LEU A 77 -4.17 3.15 7.03
N ASP A 78 -3.57 3.92 6.11
CA ASP A 78 -3.43 5.37 6.21
C ASP A 78 -4.68 6.04 5.66
N LEU A 79 -5.50 6.65 6.52
CA LEU A 79 -6.77 7.22 6.07
C LEU A 79 -6.62 8.48 5.22
N GLY A 80 -5.45 9.10 5.20
CA GLY A 80 -5.32 10.44 4.67
C GLY A 80 -5.95 11.50 5.57
N GLY A 81 -5.34 12.68 5.59
CA GLY A 81 -5.83 13.82 6.33
C GLY A 81 -4.72 14.74 6.79
N ASN A 82 -5.11 15.83 7.44
CA ASN A 82 -4.18 16.87 7.89
C ASN A 82 -3.52 16.51 9.23
N ILE A 83 -3.82 15.33 9.75
CA ILE A 83 -3.28 14.81 11.01
C ILE A 83 -2.17 13.83 10.63
N PRO A 84 -0.90 14.12 10.94
CA PRO A 84 0.19 13.17 10.73
C PRO A 84 -0.09 11.88 11.50
N ASP A 85 0.27 10.75 10.91
CA ASP A 85 0.12 9.41 11.48
C ASP A 85 -1.33 8.97 11.80
N ASN A 86 -2.32 9.49 11.05
CA ASN A 86 -3.72 9.07 11.18
C ASN A 86 -3.99 7.70 10.52
N TYR A 87 -3.57 6.65 11.23
CA TYR A 87 -3.76 5.28 10.79
C TYR A 87 -5.01 4.65 11.43
N ARG A 88 -5.81 3.94 10.63
CA ARG A 88 -6.66 2.87 11.17
C ARG A 88 -5.81 1.62 11.28
N LEU A 89 -5.67 1.13 12.50
CA LEU A 89 -5.07 -0.16 12.75
C LEU A 89 -6.13 -1.24 12.50
N PHE A 90 -5.89 -2.07 11.50
CA PHE A 90 -6.62 -3.32 11.36
C PHE A 90 -5.75 -4.41 11.99
N LEU A 91 -6.08 -4.79 13.23
CA LEU A 91 -5.51 -5.96 13.89
C LEU A 91 -6.02 -7.20 13.18
N MET A 92 -5.45 -7.48 12.02
CA MET A 92 -5.66 -8.75 11.37
C MET A 92 -4.72 -9.73 12.05
N PHE A 93 -5.27 -10.52 12.97
CA PHE A 93 -4.67 -11.81 13.27
C PHE A 93 -4.74 -12.61 11.99
N LEU A 94 -3.72 -12.52 11.12
CA LEU A 94 -3.45 -13.49 10.07
C LEU A 94 -2.97 -14.78 10.76
N ASN A 95 -3.84 -15.31 11.61
CA ASN A 95 -3.70 -16.56 12.33
C ASN A 95 -4.10 -17.64 11.34
N ILE A 96 -3.24 -17.91 10.34
CA ILE A 96 -3.44 -18.98 9.35
C ILE A 96 -3.16 -20.34 9.97
N ARG A 97 -3.70 -20.57 11.17
CA ARG A 97 -3.74 -21.86 11.84
C ARG A 97 -5.15 -22.42 12.01
N ARG A 98 -6.24 -21.66 11.78
CA ARG A 98 -7.60 -22.22 11.89
C ARG A 98 -8.62 -21.53 10.97
N SER A 99 -8.66 -21.94 9.71
CA SER A 99 -9.93 -22.03 8.99
C SER A 99 -10.03 -23.42 8.39
N VAL A 100 -10.38 -24.36 9.28
CA VAL A 100 -11.01 -25.63 8.92
C VAL A 100 -12.42 -25.51 9.43
N LYS A 101 -13.36 -25.29 8.52
CA LYS A 101 -14.66 -25.95 8.47
C LYS A 101 -15.31 -25.68 7.12
#